data_AF-A0A972M7G4-F1
#
_entry.id   AF-A0A972M7G4-F1
#
_cell.length_a   1.000
_cell.length_b   1.000
_cell.length_c   1.000
_cell.angle_alpha   90.00
_cell.angle_beta   90.00
_cell.angle_gamma   90.00
#
_symmetry.space_group_name_H-M   'P 1'
#
loop_
_entity.id
_entity.type
_entity.pdbx_description
1 polymer ?
#
loop_
_entity_poly.entity_id
_entity_poly.type
_entity_poly.pdbx_seq_one_letter_code
_entity_poly.pdbx_strand_id
1 'polypeptide(L)'
;MEFKVGEVYIAYKHNNPLKSFKFRVLKAEDFFLEAEVLEGLINVDLWDTYIVRIPRLQQELQFIEISPYHYDEERNILRIIILGYFLERRKFVRFNVERLNIPIRSEYFEGIVENVSLGGVKIKVHKWLKPLTEGTPVFVEAKIPSVDKVYKFVITPVKVAENFISAKFEKPVKVTSDFFYTCLQLLNKELAPIEERRKFRRFYVEPLGILVDTPLGMGNLVDISLKGMKVFIRKPYNVDEEVLKDGFMIAVRFPDEPEEYLINVDLVNKTKNGYVSFKINKWDRDALKFTSKVLEKISQTGDIKEV
;
A
#
# COMPACT_ATOMS: atom_id res chain seq x y z
N MET A 1 -2.91 0.83 -18.90
CA MET A 1 -1.97 -0.30 -18.96
C MET A 1 -0.54 0.24 -18.94
N GLU A 2 0.15 -0.02 -17.84
CA GLU A 2 1.42 0.58 -17.44
C GLU A 2 2.63 -0.15 -18.03
N PHE A 3 2.48 -1.45 -18.22
CA PHE A 3 3.37 -2.28 -19.00
C PHE A 3 3.00 -2.17 -20.47
N LYS A 4 3.98 -1.89 -21.31
CA LYS A 4 3.79 -1.84 -22.76
C LYS A 4 4.33 -3.10 -23.40
N VAL A 5 3.57 -3.68 -24.31
CA VAL A 5 4.01 -4.83 -25.11
C VAL A 5 5.29 -4.46 -25.89
N GLY A 6 6.25 -5.37 -25.90
CA GLY A 6 7.56 -5.21 -26.52
C GLY A 6 8.61 -4.52 -25.65
N GLU A 7 8.22 -3.80 -24.59
CA GLU A 7 9.15 -3.14 -23.67
C GLU A 7 9.82 -4.14 -22.71
N VAL A 8 11.02 -3.76 -22.26
CA VAL A 8 11.84 -4.57 -21.35
C VAL A 8 11.88 -3.92 -19.97
N TYR A 9 11.69 -4.75 -18.94
CA TYR A 9 11.66 -4.33 -17.56
C TYR A 9 12.56 -5.21 -16.69
N ILE A 10 12.92 -4.70 -15.51
CA ILE A 10 13.69 -5.44 -14.50
C ILE A 10 12.85 -5.53 -13.23
N ALA A 11 12.66 -6.76 -12.74
CA ALA A 11 11.99 -7.09 -11.51
C ALA A 11 13.02 -7.40 -10.42
N TYR A 12 12.91 -6.73 -9.27
CA TYR A 12 13.79 -6.93 -8.11
C TYR A 12 13.02 -7.62 -7.01
N LYS A 13 13.58 -8.68 -6.42
CA LYS A 13 12.90 -9.41 -5.34
C LYS A 13 12.72 -8.50 -4.13
N HIS A 14 11.51 -8.45 -3.59
CA HIS A 14 11.14 -7.49 -2.54
C HIS A 14 12.06 -7.54 -1.32
N ASN A 15 12.45 -8.75 -0.88
CA ASN A 15 13.27 -8.97 0.31
C ASN A 15 14.78 -9.10 0.03
N ASN A 16 15.19 -9.12 -1.25
CA ASN A 16 16.60 -9.19 -1.63
C ASN A 16 16.81 -8.57 -3.04
N PRO A 17 17.09 -7.27 -3.14
CA PRO A 17 17.24 -6.58 -4.42
C PRO A 17 18.40 -7.09 -5.30
N LEU A 18 19.35 -7.87 -4.74
CA LEU A 18 20.43 -8.50 -5.52
C LEU A 18 19.90 -9.68 -6.35
N LYS A 19 18.75 -10.25 -5.98
CA LYS A 19 18.00 -11.20 -6.80
C LYS A 19 17.05 -10.44 -7.71
N SER A 20 17.39 -10.37 -8.98
CA SER A 20 16.56 -9.72 -10.00
C SER A 20 16.50 -10.54 -11.28
N PHE A 21 15.46 -10.31 -12.07
CA PHE A 21 15.32 -10.87 -13.40
C PHE A 21 14.83 -9.80 -14.37
N LYS A 22 15.22 -9.92 -15.63
CA LYS A 22 14.87 -9.00 -16.71
C LYS A 22 13.93 -9.71 -17.67
N PHE A 23 12.87 -9.03 -18.07
CA PHE A 23 11.82 -9.64 -18.88
C PHE A 23 11.30 -8.66 -19.94
N ARG A 24 10.83 -9.21 -21.06
CA ARG A 24 10.14 -8.49 -22.13
C ARG A 24 8.65 -8.81 -22.08
N VAL A 25 7.80 -7.80 -22.11
CA VAL A 25 6.34 -8.00 -22.10
C VAL A 25 5.88 -8.47 -23.48
N LEU A 26 5.25 -9.63 -23.55
CA LEU A 26 4.65 -10.19 -24.76
C LEU A 26 3.16 -9.87 -24.84
N LYS A 27 2.47 -9.93 -23.69
CA LYS A 27 1.07 -9.60 -23.54
C LYS A 27 0.86 -8.86 -22.22
N ALA A 28 0.00 -7.86 -22.22
CA ALA A 28 -0.41 -7.16 -21.01
C ALA A 28 -1.94 -7.04 -20.97
N GLU A 29 -2.49 -7.37 -19.82
CA GLU A 29 -3.89 -7.21 -19.44
C GLU A 29 -3.94 -6.41 -18.13
N ASP A 30 -5.13 -6.03 -17.66
CA ASP A 30 -5.28 -5.15 -16.49
C ASP A 30 -4.61 -5.70 -15.22
N PHE A 31 -4.53 -7.03 -15.07
CA PHE A 31 -3.95 -7.69 -13.91
C PHE A 31 -2.89 -8.74 -14.24
N PHE A 32 -2.63 -9.02 -15.51
CA PHE A 32 -1.77 -10.11 -15.92
C PHE A 32 -0.78 -9.68 -16.99
N LEU A 33 0.42 -10.25 -16.95
CA LEU A 33 1.41 -10.14 -18.01
C LEU A 33 1.83 -11.55 -18.47
N GLU A 34 2.03 -11.69 -19.77
CA GLU A 34 2.88 -12.74 -20.30
C GLU A 34 4.20 -12.10 -20.72
N ALA A 35 5.31 -12.67 -20.26
CA ALA A 35 6.63 -12.10 -20.46
C ALA A 35 7.67 -13.15 -20.83
N GLU A 36 8.57 -12.81 -21.76
CA GLU A 36 9.76 -13.58 -22.04
C GLU A 36 10.86 -13.21 -21.04
N VAL A 37 11.44 -14.19 -20.34
CA VAL A 37 12.58 -13.93 -19.44
C VAL A 37 13.86 -13.82 -20.27
N LEU A 38 14.51 -12.66 -20.18
CA LEU A 38 15.74 -12.37 -20.93
C LEU A 38 17.00 -12.70 -20.11
N GLU A 39 16.98 -12.40 -18.81
CA GLU A 39 18.12 -12.60 -17.91
C GLU A 39 17.62 -12.94 -16.50
N GLY A 40 18.38 -13.74 -15.76
CA GLY A 40 18.12 -13.99 -14.33
C GLY A 40 16.98 -14.99 -14.04
N LEU A 41 16.70 -15.95 -14.93
CA LEU A 41 15.67 -16.98 -14.70
C LEU A 41 15.84 -17.73 -13.37
N ILE A 42 17.08 -18.01 -12.96
CA ILE A 42 17.42 -18.63 -11.67
C ILE A 42 16.98 -17.81 -10.44
N ASN A 43 16.66 -16.53 -10.62
CA ASN A 43 16.18 -15.64 -9.57
C ASN A 43 14.65 -15.50 -9.57
N VAL A 44 13.95 -16.21 -10.45
CA VAL A 44 12.48 -16.25 -10.52
C VAL A 44 11.97 -17.31 -9.56
N ASP A 45 11.49 -16.85 -8.41
CA ASP A 45 10.79 -17.67 -7.44
C ASP A 45 9.28 -17.48 -7.69
N LEU A 46 8.61 -18.55 -8.12
CA LEU A 46 7.17 -18.51 -8.33
C LEU A 46 6.46 -18.21 -7.01
N TRP A 47 5.43 -17.38 -7.08
CA TRP A 47 4.63 -16.87 -5.97
C TRP A 47 5.37 -15.93 -5.02
N ASP A 48 6.62 -15.54 -5.32
CA ASP A 48 7.27 -14.46 -4.59
C ASP A 48 6.95 -13.09 -5.21
N THR A 49 7.13 -12.04 -4.42
CA THR A 49 6.86 -10.66 -4.83
C THR A 49 8.11 -9.95 -5.32
N TYR A 50 7.93 -9.21 -6.41
CA TYR A 50 8.98 -8.42 -7.05
C TYR A 50 8.50 -7.01 -7.32
N ILE A 51 9.44 -6.07 -7.30
CA ILE A 51 9.21 -4.67 -7.60
C ILE A 51 9.78 -4.38 -8.98
N VAL A 52 8.97 -3.78 -9.85
CA VAL A 52 9.38 -3.34 -11.19
C VAL A 52 9.35 -1.82 -11.26
N ARG A 53 10.43 -1.24 -11.78
CA ARG A 53 10.51 0.20 -12.07
C ARG A 53 9.94 0.48 -13.47
N ILE A 54 8.97 1.38 -13.55
CA ILE A 54 8.36 1.85 -14.81
C ILE A 54 8.87 3.27 -15.12
N PRO A 55 9.63 3.47 -16.21
CA PRO A 55 10.05 4.80 -16.63
C PRO A 55 8.88 5.57 -17.29
N ARG A 56 8.58 6.79 -16.84
CA ARG A 56 7.64 7.72 -17.51
C ARG A 56 8.38 8.90 -18.12
N LEU A 57 7.79 9.43 -19.21
CA LEU A 57 8.24 10.61 -19.98
C LEU A 57 8.32 11.93 -19.17
N GLN A 58 7.83 11.98 -17.93
CA GLN A 58 7.70 13.21 -17.12
C GLN A 58 8.41 13.15 -15.74
N GLN A 59 9.50 12.38 -15.62
CA GLN A 59 10.40 12.34 -14.44
C GLN A 59 9.84 11.77 -13.12
N GLU A 60 8.54 11.48 -12.97
CA GLU A 60 8.04 10.70 -11.81
C GLU A 60 8.39 9.21 -11.97
N LEU A 61 9.19 8.67 -11.05
CA LEU A 61 9.46 7.24 -10.97
C LEU A 61 8.24 6.50 -10.41
N GLN A 62 7.78 5.49 -11.12
CA GLN A 62 6.67 4.65 -10.69
C GLN A 62 7.18 3.22 -10.50
N PHE A 63 6.74 2.59 -9.42
CA PHE A 63 7.06 1.20 -9.13
C PHE A 63 5.78 0.38 -9.09
N ILE A 64 5.86 -0.87 -9.51
CA ILE A 64 4.75 -1.81 -9.55
C ILE A 64 5.19 -3.09 -8.84
N GLU A 65 4.36 -3.61 -7.93
CA GLU A 65 4.54 -4.95 -7.39
C GLU A 65 3.91 -5.98 -8.32
N ILE A 66 4.67 -7.03 -8.58
CA ILE A 66 4.27 -8.16 -9.40
C ILE A 66 4.59 -9.46 -8.68
N SER A 67 3.94 -10.55 -9.07
CA SER A 67 4.33 -11.90 -8.65
C SER A 67 4.29 -12.85 -9.85
N PRO A 68 5.40 -13.49 -10.23
CA PRO A 68 5.38 -14.58 -11.20
C PRO A 68 4.62 -15.77 -10.61
N TYR A 69 3.69 -16.37 -11.35
CA TYR A 69 2.88 -17.48 -10.82
C TYR A 69 2.96 -18.75 -11.66
N HIS A 70 3.41 -18.66 -12.90
CA HIS A 70 3.61 -19.81 -13.78
C HIS A 70 4.73 -19.53 -14.78
N TYR A 71 5.52 -20.57 -15.10
CA TYR A 71 6.56 -20.53 -16.12
C TYR A 71 6.36 -21.70 -17.10
N ASP A 72 6.21 -21.37 -18.37
CA ASP A 72 6.13 -22.30 -19.49
C ASP A 72 7.53 -22.47 -20.07
N GLU A 73 8.15 -23.62 -19.78
CA GLU A 73 9.52 -23.94 -20.19
C GLU A 73 9.66 -24.10 -21.71
N GLU A 74 8.65 -24.68 -22.37
CA GLU A 74 8.68 -24.94 -23.83
C GLU A 74 8.71 -23.63 -24.62
N ARG A 75 8.04 -22.60 -24.10
CA ARG A 75 7.91 -21.30 -24.74
C ARG A 75 8.80 -20.22 -24.14
N ASN A 76 9.48 -20.52 -23.03
CA ASN A 76 10.22 -19.54 -22.21
C ASN A 76 9.34 -18.33 -21.80
N ILE A 77 8.10 -18.60 -21.40
CA ILE A 77 7.11 -17.57 -21.04
C ILE A 77 6.80 -17.63 -19.55
N LEU A 78 6.97 -16.49 -18.89
CA LEU A 78 6.57 -16.25 -17.51
C LEU A 78 5.22 -15.55 -17.48
N ARG A 79 4.25 -16.14 -16.77
CA ARG A 79 2.99 -15.48 -16.44
C ARG A 79 3.10 -14.81 -15.08
N ILE A 80 2.70 -13.55 -15.05
CA ILE A 80 2.92 -12.65 -13.93
C ILE A 80 1.59 -12.00 -13.56
N ILE A 81 1.25 -11.99 -12.27
CA ILE A 81 0.14 -11.21 -11.74
C ILE A 81 0.64 -9.82 -11.32
N ILE A 82 -0.09 -8.79 -11.70
CA ILE A 82 0.13 -7.41 -11.27
C ILE A 82 -0.61 -7.22 -9.95
N LEU A 83 0.14 -7.09 -8.86
CA LEU A 83 -0.42 -6.83 -7.53
C LEU A 83 -0.83 -5.36 -7.39
N GLY A 84 -0.26 -4.49 -8.22
CA GLY A 84 -0.63 -3.08 -8.31
C GLY A 84 0.58 -2.18 -8.08
N TYR A 85 0.35 -0.88 -7.97
CA TYR A 85 1.43 0.06 -7.76
C TYR A 85 2.16 -0.21 -6.44
N PHE A 86 3.47 -0.43 -6.53
CA PHE A 86 4.36 -0.20 -5.40
C PHE A 86 4.38 1.30 -5.17
N LEU A 87 3.42 1.73 -4.37
CA LEU A 87 3.47 3.05 -3.77
C LEU A 87 4.66 3.00 -2.81
N GLU A 88 5.83 3.51 -3.23
CA GLU A 88 6.64 4.28 -2.28
C GLU A 88 5.65 5.23 -1.61
N ARG A 89 5.27 4.91 -0.37
CA ARG A 89 3.95 5.21 0.18
C ARG A 89 3.53 6.67 -0.07
N ARG A 90 2.62 6.90 -1.04
CA ARG A 90 2.00 8.19 -1.41
C ARG A 90 2.93 9.08 -2.23
N LYS A 91 2.33 9.75 -3.23
CA LYS A 91 2.91 10.87 -4.01
C LYS A 91 3.57 11.97 -3.17
N PHE A 92 3.38 11.95 -1.86
CA PHE A 92 4.34 12.41 -0.86
C PHE A 92 4.18 11.57 0.40
N VAL A 93 5.13 10.69 0.72
CA VAL A 93 5.14 9.96 2.01
C VAL A 93 5.12 11.01 3.11
N ARG A 94 4.01 11.11 3.82
CA ARG A 94 3.88 11.96 5.01
C ARG A 94 4.36 11.15 6.19
N PHE A 95 5.47 11.57 6.75
CA PHE A 95 6.03 10.98 7.94
C PHE A 95 5.53 11.78 9.13
N ASN A 96 4.88 11.10 10.07
CA ASN A 96 4.56 11.70 11.35
C ASN A 96 5.87 11.93 12.10
N VAL A 97 6.18 13.19 12.35
CA VAL A 97 7.37 13.68 13.03
C VAL A 97 7.01 14.43 14.32
N GLU A 98 5.75 14.38 14.75
CA GLU A 98 5.26 15.11 15.93
C GLU A 98 6.13 14.83 17.16
N ARG A 99 6.53 13.57 17.35
CA ARG A 99 7.40 13.12 18.44
C ARG A 99 8.80 13.76 18.45
N LEU A 100 9.28 14.21 17.29
CA LEU A 100 10.55 14.92 17.18
C LEU A 100 10.47 16.35 17.76
N ASN A 101 9.27 16.83 18.11
CA ASN A 101 9.02 18.16 18.67
C ASN A 101 9.76 19.27 17.92
N ILE A 102 9.71 19.23 16.58
CA ILE A 102 10.39 20.22 15.72
C ILE A 102 9.58 21.54 15.78
N PRO A 103 10.03 22.58 16.49
CA PRO A 103 9.35 23.86 16.51
C PRO A 103 9.37 24.50 15.12
N ILE A 104 8.22 25.07 14.75
CA ILE A 104 8.05 25.87 13.53
C ILE A 104 7.30 27.15 13.87
N ARG A 105 7.82 28.29 13.39
CA ARG A 105 7.27 29.63 13.66
C ARG A 105 7.14 30.45 12.39
N SER A 106 6.14 31.32 12.38
CA SER A 106 5.93 32.38 11.38
C SER A 106 5.46 33.64 12.09
N GLU A 107 5.25 34.72 11.34
CA GLU A 107 4.58 35.91 11.89
C GLU A 107 3.10 35.68 12.25
N TYR A 108 2.50 34.59 11.77
CA TYR A 108 1.08 34.26 11.95
C TYR A 108 0.83 33.26 13.06
N PHE A 109 1.80 32.38 13.35
CA PHE A 109 1.61 31.27 14.29
C PHE A 109 2.92 30.72 14.86
N GLU A 110 2.79 30.02 15.98
CA GLU A 110 3.82 29.16 16.56
C GLU A 110 3.24 27.74 16.74
N GLY A 111 4.04 26.73 16.43
CA GLY A 111 3.60 25.34 16.52
C GLY A 111 4.74 24.34 16.38
N ILE A 112 4.37 23.09 16.12
CA ILE A 112 5.31 22.00 15.84
C ILE A 112 4.97 21.32 14.52
N VAL A 113 5.98 20.73 13.91
CA VAL A 113 5.79 19.92 12.71
C VAL A 113 5.17 18.58 13.11
N GLU A 114 3.93 18.35 12.67
CA GLU A 114 3.18 17.12 12.94
C GLU A 114 3.51 16.06 11.89
N ASN A 115 3.45 16.45 10.60
CA ASN A 115 3.81 15.58 9.50
C ASN A 115 4.66 16.32 8.47
N VAL A 116 5.61 15.62 7.86
CA VAL A 116 6.44 16.18 6.78
C VAL A 116 6.47 15.24 5.59
N SER A 117 6.59 15.80 4.40
CA SER A 117 6.72 15.08 3.16
C SER A 117 7.53 15.89 2.15
N LEU A 118 8.03 15.29 1.07
CA LEU A 118 8.87 16.01 0.11
C LEU A 118 8.16 17.23 -0.52
N GLY A 119 6.83 17.25 -0.56
CA GLY A 119 6.02 18.30 -1.19
C GLY A 119 5.26 19.20 -0.22
N GLY A 120 5.35 18.97 1.08
CA GLY A 120 4.61 19.76 2.04
C GLY A 120 4.66 19.27 3.47
N VAL A 121 4.05 20.06 4.35
CA VAL A 121 4.12 19.93 5.81
C VAL A 121 2.73 20.10 6.43
N LYS A 122 2.46 19.35 7.49
CA LYS A 122 1.35 19.58 8.40
C LYS A 122 1.90 20.07 9.73
N ILE A 123 1.36 21.17 10.22
CA ILE A 123 1.80 21.88 11.41
C ILE A 123 0.68 21.81 12.42
N LYS A 124 0.98 21.35 13.63
CA LYS A 124 0.09 21.47 14.79
C LYS A 124 0.33 22.83 15.42
N VAL A 125 -0.70 23.68 15.42
CA VAL A 125 -0.59 25.06 15.91
C VAL A 125 -0.81 25.06 17.41
N HIS A 126 0.10 25.69 18.14
CA HIS A 126 -0.03 25.89 19.59
C HIS A 126 -0.53 27.29 19.92
N LYS A 127 -0.17 28.27 19.09
CA LYS A 127 -0.53 29.68 19.30
C LYS A 127 -0.70 30.40 17.97
N TRP A 128 -1.84 31.07 17.82
CA TRP A 128 -2.09 32.01 16.73
C TRP A 128 -1.61 33.42 17.13
N LEU A 129 -0.86 34.07 16.25
CA LEU A 129 -0.37 35.44 16.41
C LEU A 129 -1.15 36.43 15.54
N LYS A 130 -1.56 36.00 14.34
CA LYS A 130 -2.39 36.76 13.39
C LYS A 130 -3.29 35.81 12.59
N PRO A 131 -4.40 36.30 12.02
CA PRO A 131 -5.22 35.51 11.09
C PRO A 131 -4.41 35.08 9.85
N LEU A 132 -4.59 33.83 9.42
CA LEU A 132 -3.92 33.27 8.25
C LEU A 132 -4.95 32.75 7.24
N THR A 133 -4.74 33.09 5.96
CA THR A 133 -5.62 32.69 4.85
C THR A 133 -5.00 31.56 4.04
N GLU A 134 -5.84 30.61 3.60
CA GLU A 134 -5.44 29.58 2.63
C GLU A 134 -4.99 30.21 1.31
N GLY A 135 -4.01 29.60 0.66
CA GLY A 135 -3.46 30.04 -0.63
C GLY A 135 -2.41 31.15 -0.54
N THR A 136 -2.27 31.85 0.59
CA THR A 136 -1.27 32.93 0.76
C THR A 136 0.08 32.38 1.19
N PRO A 137 1.17 32.56 0.42
CA PRO A 137 2.50 32.10 0.81
C PRO A 137 2.98 32.75 2.11
N VAL A 138 3.54 31.94 3.01
CA VAL A 138 4.04 32.34 4.33
C VAL A 138 5.48 31.91 4.49
N PHE A 139 6.31 32.82 4.97
CA PHE A 139 7.67 32.49 5.40
C PHE A 139 7.65 31.83 6.78
N VAL A 140 8.34 30.70 6.90
CA VAL A 140 8.44 29.93 8.14
C VAL A 140 9.89 29.62 8.49
N GLU A 141 10.14 29.53 9.79
CA GLU A 141 11.40 29.09 10.35
C GLU A 141 11.15 27.84 11.20
N ALA A 142 11.82 26.73 10.85
CA ALA A 142 11.78 25.48 11.61
C ALA A 142 13.16 25.18 12.20
N LYS A 143 13.24 24.95 13.51
CA LYS A 143 14.49 24.55 14.17
C LYS A 143 14.43 23.06 14.50
N ILE A 144 15.42 22.28 14.07
CA ILE A 144 15.54 20.86 14.46
C ILE A 144 16.52 20.79 15.62
N PRO A 145 16.06 20.58 16.88
CA PRO A 145 16.93 20.73 18.06
C PRO A 145 18.09 19.73 18.10
N SER A 146 17.84 18.49 17.66
CA SER A 146 18.81 17.38 17.72
C SER A 146 20.02 17.53 16.78
N VAL A 147 19.97 18.44 15.80
CA VAL A 147 21.08 18.73 14.89
C VAL A 147 21.46 20.21 14.89
N ASP A 148 20.94 20.98 15.86
CA ASP A 148 21.07 22.44 16.02
C ASP A 148 21.02 23.25 14.71
N LYS A 149 20.12 22.84 13.80
CA LYS A 149 20.00 23.45 12.48
C LYS A 149 18.66 24.17 12.33
N VAL A 150 18.73 25.38 11.77
CA VAL A 150 17.57 26.23 11.49
C VAL A 150 17.31 26.24 9.98
N TYR A 151 16.08 25.89 9.60
CA TYR A 151 15.59 25.86 8.24
C TYR A 151 14.63 27.02 8.01
N LYS A 152 14.83 27.75 6.91
CA LYS A 152 14.03 28.92 6.52
C LYS A 152 13.47 28.69 5.13
N PHE A 153 12.15 28.63 5.00
CA PHE A 153 11.50 28.32 3.72
C PHE A 153 10.09 28.93 3.63
N VAL A 154 9.52 28.90 2.44
CA VAL A 154 8.16 29.38 2.17
C VAL A 154 7.21 28.20 2.06
N ILE A 155 6.06 28.31 2.72
CA ILE A 155 4.94 27.37 2.59
C ILE A 155 3.71 28.07 2.03
N THR A 156 2.87 27.36 1.29
CA THR A 156 1.53 27.83 0.88
C THR A 156 0.48 27.02 1.62
N PRO A 157 -0.27 27.59 2.58
CA PRO A 157 -1.34 26.89 3.28
C PRO A 157 -2.42 26.41 2.29
N VAL A 158 -2.74 25.13 2.35
CA VAL A 158 -3.82 24.49 1.58
C VAL A 158 -5.05 24.28 2.44
N LYS A 159 -4.85 24.10 3.76
CA LYS A 159 -5.92 23.99 4.73
C LYS A 159 -5.52 24.66 6.04
N VAL A 160 -6.35 25.55 6.55
CA VAL A 160 -6.17 26.21 7.85
C VAL A 160 -7.35 25.84 8.75
N ALA A 161 -7.06 25.17 9.86
CA ALA A 161 -8.03 24.79 10.88
C ALA A 161 -7.63 25.37 12.24
N GLU A 162 -8.52 25.30 13.22
CA GLU A 162 -8.30 25.88 14.56
C GLU A 162 -6.98 25.46 15.21
N ASN A 163 -6.58 24.19 15.05
CA ASN A 163 -5.41 23.61 15.70
C ASN A 163 -4.35 23.08 14.73
N PHE A 164 -4.53 23.22 13.41
CA PHE A 164 -3.52 22.76 12.45
C PHE A 164 -3.51 23.55 11.14
N ILE A 165 -2.36 23.51 10.46
CA ILE A 165 -2.17 24.01 9.10
C ILE A 165 -1.63 22.88 8.24
N SER A 166 -2.23 22.63 7.07
CA SER A 166 -1.63 21.80 6.01
C SER A 166 -1.13 22.71 4.90
N ALA A 167 0.14 22.57 4.50
CA ALA A 167 0.75 23.48 3.53
C ALA A 167 1.66 22.75 2.54
N LYS A 168 1.83 23.33 1.34
CA LYS A 168 2.80 22.89 0.32
C LYS A 168 4.12 23.62 0.51
N PHE A 169 5.23 22.99 0.15
CA PHE A 169 6.52 23.67 0.03
C PHE A 169 6.59 24.45 -1.29
N GLU A 170 7.09 25.68 -1.24
CA GLU A 170 7.30 26.51 -2.44
C GLU A 170 8.79 26.62 -2.77
N LYS A 171 9.53 27.39 -1.97
CA LYS A 171 10.95 27.73 -2.23
C LYS A 171 11.72 27.95 -0.93
N PRO A 172 13.05 27.78 -0.94
CA PRO A 172 13.84 27.17 -2.01
C PRO A 172 13.81 25.63 -1.92
N VAL A 173 13.66 24.95 -3.08
CA VAL A 173 13.50 23.48 -3.18
C VAL A 173 14.63 22.71 -2.49
N LYS A 174 15.86 23.24 -2.54
CA LYS A 174 17.02 22.65 -1.86
C LYS A 174 16.83 22.63 -0.34
N VAL A 175 16.35 23.72 0.24
CA VAL A 175 16.19 23.85 1.70
C VAL A 175 15.01 23.03 2.19
N THR A 176 13.91 22.96 1.44
CA THR A 176 12.74 22.15 1.80
C THR A 176 13.02 20.65 1.66
N SER A 177 13.81 20.25 0.66
CA SER A 177 14.30 18.87 0.50
C SER A 177 15.27 18.49 1.63
N ASP A 178 16.25 19.34 1.92
CA ASP A 178 17.21 19.10 3.02
C ASP A 178 16.50 18.99 4.38
N PHE A 179 15.50 19.85 4.62
CA PHE A 179 14.65 19.79 5.80
C PHE A 179 13.91 18.45 5.90
N PHE A 180 13.27 18.02 4.80
CA PHE A 180 12.58 16.74 4.72
C PHE A 180 13.51 15.55 5.00
N TYR A 181 14.65 15.45 4.30
CA TYR A 181 15.59 14.35 4.49
C TYR A 181 16.20 14.31 5.89
N THR A 182 16.43 15.48 6.51
CA THR A 182 16.90 15.54 7.90
C THR A 182 15.86 14.97 8.86
N CYS A 183 14.58 15.31 8.68
CA CYS A 183 13.50 14.72 9.47
C CYS A 183 13.41 13.20 9.29
N LEU A 184 13.64 12.68 8.07
CA LEU A 184 13.66 11.24 7.81
C LEU A 184 14.81 10.52 8.49
N GLN A 185 16.00 11.11 8.46
CA GLN A 185 17.17 10.53 9.12
C GLN A 185 16.95 10.42 10.63
N LEU A 186 16.28 11.41 11.24
CA LEU A 186 15.91 11.37 12.66
C LEU A 186 14.85 10.29 12.95
N LEU A 187 13.82 10.18 12.11
CA LEU A 187 12.82 9.12 12.24
C LEU A 187 13.40 7.71 12.06
N ASN A 188 14.35 7.53 11.13
CA ASN A 188 15.04 6.25 10.91
C ASN A 188 15.91 5.84 12.10
N LYS A 189 16.39 6.80 12.90
CA LYS A 189 17.10 6.52 14.16
C LYS A 189 16.15 6.09 15.29
N GLU A 190 14.84 6.23 15.12
CA GLU A 190 13.82 5.98 16.15
C GLU A 190 12.68 5.02 15.67
N LEU A 191 12.92 4.15 14.69
CA LEU A 191 11.92 3.37 13.92
C LEU A 191 10.58 3.02 14.63
N ALA A 192 9.47 3.40 13.99
CA ALA A 192 8.26 2.57 13.74
C ALA A 192 7.21 3.40 12.96
N PRO A 193 6.78 3.01 11.74
CA PRO A 193 5.75 3.74 10.98
C PRO A 193 4.31 3.28 11.31
N ILE A 194 3.39 4.24 11.52
CA ILE A 194 1.95 4.04 11.76
C ILE A 194 1.15 4.19 10.42
N GLU A 195 0.10 3.38 10.19
CA GLU A 195 -0.71 3.30 8.95
C GLU A 195 -2.08 4.00 9.00
N GLU A 196 -2.57 4.51 7.85
CA GLU A 196 -3.94 5.06 7.65
C GLU A 196 -4.78 4.27 6.62
N ARG A 197 -6.10 4.48 6.64
CA ARG A 197 -7.17 3.48 6.41
C ARG A 197 -7.68 3.36 4.95
N ARG A 198 -7.02 2.48 4.18
CA ARG A 198 -7.44 1.61 3.03
C ARG A 198 -6.50 1.74 1.82
N LYS A 199 -5.94 0.60 1.40
CA LYS A 199 -4.76 0.47 0.50
C LYS A 199 -5.03 -0.26 -0.84
N PHE A 200 -6.14 -0.96 -1.03
CA PHE A 200 -6.37 -1.83 -2.19
C PHE A 200 -7.83 -1.86 -2.64
N ARG A 201 -8.06 -2.04 -3.95
CA ARG A 201 -9.40 -2.19 -4.56
C ARG A 201 -10.08 -3.45 -4.01
N ARG A 202 -11.38 -3.36 -3.73
CA ARG A 202 -12.21 -4.51 -3.32
C ARG A 202 -12.99 -5.00 -4.51
N PHE A 203 -13.04 -6.32 -4.65
CA PHE A 203 -13.84 -7.01 -5.65
C PHE A 203 -15.00 -7.67 -4.94
N TYR A 204 -16.22 -7.40 -5.41
CA TYR A 204 -17.40 -8.14 -4.97
C TYR A 204 -17.38 -9.52 -5.63
N VAL A 205 -17.36 -10.56 -4.80
CA VAL A 205 -17.14 -11.96 -5.24
C VAL A 205 -18.20 -12.91 -4.71
N GLU A 206 -19.23 -12.40 -4.04
CA GLU A 206 -20.37 -13.20 -3.57
C GLU A 206 -21.00 -14.08 -4.66
N PRO A 207 -21.13 -13.65 -5.94
CA PRO A 207 -21.68 -14.51 -6.99
C PRO A 207 -20.83 -15.75 -7.31
N LEU A 208 -19.54 -15.76 -6.95
CA LEU A 208 -18.66 -16.92 -7.14
C LEU A 208 -18.93 -18.04 -6.13
N GLY A 209 -19.81 -17.81 -5.14
CA GLY A 209 -20.23 -18.84 -4.18
C GLY A 209 -19.10 -19.38 -3.29
N ILE A 210 -18.00 -18.63 -3.15
CA ILE A 210 -16.82 -19.05 -2.41
C ILE A 210 -17.20 -19.23 -0.93
N LEU A 211 -17.00 -20.45 -0.44
CA LEU A 211 -17.26 -20.81 0.94
C LEU A 211 -16.04 -20.51 1.79
N VAL A 212 -16.28 -19.92 2.96
CA VAL A 212 -15.24 -19.67 3.95
C VAL A 212 -15.62 -20.36 5.25
N ASP A 213 -14.75 -21.24 5.71
CA ASP A 213 -14.82 -21.82 7.05
C ASP A 213 -13.86 -21.07 7.98
N THR A 214 -14.39 -20.65 9.12
CA THR A 214 -13.68 -19.82 10.09
C THR A 214 -13.99 -20.31 11.50
N PRO A 215 -13.12 -20.02 12.48
CA PRO A 215 -13.42 -20.27 13.88
C PRO A 215 -14.74 -19.62 14.35
N LEU A 216 -15.19 -18.54 13.70
CA LEU A 216 -16.43 -17.83 14.03
C LEU A 216 -17.68 -18.43 13.40
N GLY A 217 -17.54 -19.38 12.47
CA GLY A 217 -18.63 -19.95 11.70
C GLY A 217 -18.33 -20.10 10.21
N MET A 218 -19.23 -20.80 9.52
CA MET A 218 -19.19 -20.94 8.06
C MET A 218 -19.98 -19.84 7.37
N GLY A 219 -19.42 -19.31 6.30
CA GLY A 219 -20.01 -18.20 5.54
C GLY A 219 -19.64 -18.21 4.06
N ASN A 220 -20.05 -17.15 3.36
CA ASN A 220 -19.63 -16.90 2.00
C ASN A 220 -18.73 -15.67 1.95
N LEU A 221 -17.75 -15.71 1.07
CA LEU A 221 -16.92 -14.56 0.76
C LEU A 221 -17.76 -13.54 -0.03
N VAL A 222 -17.86 -12.33 0.51
CA VAL A 222 -18.67 -11.25 -0.05
C VAL A 222 -17.80 -10.35 -0.92
N ASP A 223 -16.66 -9.92 -0.37
CA ASP A 223 -15.66 -9.13 -1.07
C ASP A 223 -14.25 -9.55 -0.68
N ILE A 224 -13.31 -9.33 -1.59
CA ILE A 224 -11.88 -9.51 -1.33
C ILE A 224 -11.06 -8.37 -1.92
N SER A 225 -9.96 -8.06 -1.23
CA SER A 225 -8.90 -7.19 -1.70
C SER A 225 -7.56 -7.81 -1.36
N LEU A 226 -6.51 -7.23 -1.93
CA LEU A 226 -5.12 -7.53 -1.59
C LEU A 226 -4.70 -7.13 -0.16
N LYS A 227 -5.61 -6.72 0.73
CA LYS A 227 -5.34 -6.57 2.18
C LYS A 227 -6.24 -7.43 3.04
N GLY A 228 -7.33 -7.96 2.51
CA GLY A 228 -8.33 -8.58 3.35
C GLY A 228 -9.64 -8.84 2.65
N MET A 229 -10.49 -9.53 3.37
CA MET A 229 -11.72 -10.11 2.87
C MET A 229 -12.88 -9.80 3.80
N LYS A 230 -14.08 -9.78 3.24
CA LYS A 230 -15.32 -9.66 3.98
C LYS A 230 -16.13 -10.92 3.77
N VAL A 231 -16.55 -11.54 4.85
CA VAL A 231 -17.30 -12.79 4.87
C VAL A 231 -18.64 -12.55 5.53
N PHE A 232 -19.70 -13.09 4.96
CA PHE A 232 -21.01 -13.15 5.61
C PHE A 232 -21.21 -14.52 6.23
N ILE A 233 -21.18 -14.59 7.57
CA ILE A 233 -21.31 -15.83 8.33
C ILE A 233 -22.79 -16.23 8.38
N ARG A 234 -23.11 -17.40 7.82
CA ARG A 234 -24.48 -17.95 7.81
C ARG A 234 -24.75 -18.85 9.01
N LYS A 235 -23.73 -19.58 9.46
CA LYS A 235 -23.82 -20.52 10.59
C LYS A 235 -22.75 -20.14 11.62
N PRO A 236 -23.08 -19.29 12.60
CA PRO A 236 -22.11 -18.85 13.60
C PRO A 236 -21.78 -19.97 14.58
N TYR A 237 -20.53 -20.02 15.02
CA TYR A 237 -20.10 -20.84 16.16
C TYR A 237 -20.00 -19.98 17.42
N ASN A 238 -20.26 -20.58 18.57
CA ASN A 238 -20.13 -19.89 19.85
C ASN A 238 -18.67 -19.98 20.30
N VAL A 239 -17.91 -18.92 20.02
CA VAL A 239 -16.47 -18.88 20.27
C VAL A 239 -16.11 -17.60 21.01
N ASP A 240 -15.21 -17.73 21.97
CA ASP A 240 -14.61 -16.60 22.67
C ASP A 240 -13.64 -15.87 21.73
N GLU A 241 -13.97 -14.63 21.38
CA GLU A 241 -13.18 -13.80 20.46
C GLU A 241 -11.81 -13.43 21.04
N GLU A 242 -11.60 -13.56 22.36
CA GLU A 242 -10.29 -13.34 22.97
C GLU A 242 -9.21 -14.30 22.45
N VAL A 243 -9.61 -15.51 22.02
CA VAL A 243 -8.72 -16.53 21.47
C VAL A 243 -8.27 -16.20 20.03
N LEU A 244 -8.95 -15.26 19.37
CA LEU A 244 -8.69 -14.89 17.97
C LEU A 244 -7.76 -13.68 17.81
N LYS A 245 -7.15 -13.20 18.91
CA LYS A 245 -6.27 -12.02 18.92
C LYS A 245 -4.92 -12.25 18.22
N ASP A 246 -4.43 -13.48 18.17
CA ASP A 246 -3.06 -13.80 17.69
C ASP A 246 -2.96 -14.22 16.22
N GLY A 247 -4.00 -13.93 15.42
CA GLY A 247 -4.09 -14.40 14.04
C GLY A 247 -4.41 -15.89 13.95
N PHE A 248 -5.15 -16.29 12.93
CA PHE A 248 -5.61 -17.67 12.76
C PHE A 248 -5.75 -18.02 11.29
N MET A 249 -5.86 -19.32 11.02
CA MET A 249 -6.13 -19.80 9.66
C MET A 249 -7.63 -19.89 9.41
N ILE A 250 -8.03 -19.49 8.21
CA ILE A 250 -9.34 -19.77 7.65
C ILE A 250 -9.16 -20.67 6.43
N ALA A 251 -10.17 -21.48 6.15
CA ALA A 251 -10.20 -22.28 4.95
C ALA A 251 -11.15 -21.66 3.94
N VAL A 252 -10.71 -21.49 2.70
CA VAL A 252 -11.54 -21.01 1.60
C VAL A 252 -11.58 -22.04 0.48
N ARG A 253 -12.76 -22.22 -0.10
CA ARG A 253 -12.96 -23.16 -1.22
C ARG A 253 -13.94 -22.63 -2.25
N PHE A 254 -13.64 -22.88 -3.51
CA PHE A 254 -14.63 -22.70 -4.58
C PHE A 254 -15.58 -23.91 -4.57
N PRO A 255 -16.89 -23.70 -4.80
CA PRO A 255 -17.87 -24.78 -4.75
C PRO A 255 -17.62 -25.88 -5.80
N ASP A 256 -17.05 -25.52 -6.95
CA ASP A 256 -16.84 -26.42 -8.08
C ASP A 256 -15.44 -27.04 -8.11
N GLU A 257 -14.66 -26.89 -7.03
CA GLU A 257 -13.26 -27.33 -6.99
C GLU A 257 -12.92 -28.09 -5.72
N PRO A 258 -12.04 -29.11 -5.81
CA PRO A 258 -11.61 -29.89 -4.65
C PRO A 258 -10.50 -29.21 -3.83
N GLU A 259 -9.83 -28.20 -4.37
CA GLU A 259 -8.71 -27.51 -3.71
C GLU A 259 -9.25 -26.56 -2.63
N GLU A 260 -8.73 -26.70 -1.42
CA GLU A 260 -8.96 -25.82 -0.29
C GLU A 260 -7.70 -24.99 -0.05
N TYR A 261 -7.87 -23.69 0.15
CA TYR A 261 -6.75 -22.78 0.43
C TYR A 261 -6.81 -22.35 1.89
N LEU A 262 -5.68 -22.49 2.58
CA LEU A 262 -5.54 -22.07 3.97
C LEU A 262 -4.93 -20.68 4.00
N ILE A 263 -5.68 -19.72 4.54
CA ILE A 263 -5.26 -18.31 4.56
C ILE A 263 -5.08 -17.86 6.00
N ASN A 264 -3.88 -17.39 6.29
CA ASN A 264 -3.58 -16.78 7.58
C ASN A 264 -4.17 -15.36 7.64
N VAL A 265 -5.01 -15.12 8.64
CA VAL A 265 -5.75 -13.86 8.78
C VAL A 265 -5.78 -13.33 10.21
N ASP A 266 -5.99 -12.02 10.32
CA ASP A 266 -6.35 -11.35 11.57
C ASP A 266 -7.82 -10.92 11.51
N LEU A 267 -8.56 -11.10 12.61
CA LEU A 267 -9.89 -10.54 12.76
C LEU A 267 -9.80 -9.01 12.86
N VAL A 268 -10.47 -8.30 11.94
CA VAL A 268 -10.47 -6.83 11.93
C VAL A 268 -11.75 -6.26 12.54
N ASN A 269 -12.89 -6.83 12.19
CA ASN A 269 -14.19 -6.35 12.64
C ASN A 269 -15.25 -7.43 12.49
N LYS A 270 -16.23 -7.46 13.41
CA LYS A 270 -17.44 -8.26 13.31
C LYS A 270 -18.66 -7.35 13.56
N THR A 271 -19.61 -7.42 12.64
CA THR A 271 -20.85 -6.64 12.74
C THR A 271 -21.97 -7.48 13.33
N LYS A 272 -22.96 -6.83 13.95
CA LYS A 272 -24.17 -7.49 14.47
C LYS A 272 -24.98 -8.21 13.39
N ASN A 273 -24.82 -7.82 12.13
CA ASN A 273 -25.56 -8.37 10.99
C ASN A 273 -24.83 -9.57 10.35
N GLY A 274 -23.88 -10.22 11.05
CA GLY A 274 -23.23 -11.45 10.57
C GLY A 274 -22.05 -11.24 9.60
N TYR A 275 -21.71 -10.00 9.23
CA TYR A 275 -20.50 -9.74 8.46
C TYR A 275 -19.26 -9.70 9.33
N VAL A 276 -18.22 -10.37 8.88
CA VAL A 276 -16.88 -10.39 9.47
C VAL A 276 -15.89 -9.88 8.44
N SER A 277 -14.93 -9.07 8.89
CA SER A 277 -13.82 -8.59 8.08
C SER A 277 -12.53 -9.19 8.60
N PHE A 278 -11.77 -9.79 7.68
CA PHE A 278 -10.46 -10.36 7.95
C PHE A 278 -9.40 -9.57 7.18
N LYS A 279 -8.23 -9.43 7.77
CA LYS A 279 -7.02 -8.94 7.09
C LYS A 279 -6.14 -10.14 6.82
N ILE A 280 -5.66 -10.30 5.59
CA ILE A 280 -4.67 -11.33 5.27
C ILE A 280 -3.36 -10.90 5.94
N ASN A 281 -2.84 -11.72 6.85
CA ASN A 281 -1.68 -11.38 7.66
C ASN A 281 -0.37 -11.86 7.02
N LYS A 282 -0.45 -12.86 6.14
CA LYS A 282 0.66 -13.43 5.38
C LYS A 282 0.24 -13.72 3.95
N TRP A 283 1.00 -13.20 2.99
CA TRP A 283 0.85 -13.50 1.56
C TRP A 283 1.73 -14.69 1.20
N ASP A 284 1.36 -15.86 1.73
CA ASP A 284 1.99 -17.12 1.38
C ASP A 284 1.39 -17.70 0.09
N ARG A 285 1.90 -18.86 -0.32
CA ARG A 285 1.53 -19.54 -1.56
C ARG A 285 0.02 -19.73 -1.69
N ASP A 286 -0.66 -20.12 -0.62
CA ASP A 286 -2.11 -20.40 -0.66
C ASP A 286 -2.93 -19.13 -0.76
N ALA A 287 -2.56 -18.06 -0.04
CA ALA A 287 -3.19 -16.75 -0.18
C ALA A 287 -3.06 -16.19 -1.61
N LEU A 288 -1.88 -16.35 -2.23
CA LEU A 288 -1.62 -15.88 -3.60
C LEU A 288 -2.31 -16.73 -4.66
N LYS A 289 -2.27 -18.06 -4.54
CA LYS A 289 -3.02 -18.98 -5.41
C LYS A 289 -4.50 -18.67 -5.37
N PHE A 290 -5.07 -18.56 -4.18
CA PHE A 290 -6.49 -18.25 -4.00
C PHE A 290 -6.85 -16.92 -4.66
N THR A 291 -6.09 -15.86 -4.37
CA THR A 291 -6.39 -14.52 -4.91
C THR A 291 -6.25 -14.48 -6.42
N SER A 292 -5.23 -15.12 -6.98
CA SER A 292 -5.04 -15.20 -8.43
C SER A 292 -6.23 -15.90 -9.09
N LYS A 293 -6.69 -17.02 -8.53
CA LYS A 293 -7.83 -17.78 -9.03
C LYS A 293 -9.15 -17.00 -8.94
N VAL A 294 -9.34 -16.23 -7.88
CA VAL A 294 -10.47 -15.30 -7.77
C VAL A 294 -10.44 -14.28 -8.91
N LEU A 295 -9.28 -13.65 -9.16
CA LEU A 295 -9.15 -12.66 -10.25
C LEU A 295 -9.34 -13.30 -11.64
N GLU A 296 -8.83 -14.50 -11.86
CA GLU A 296 -9.08 -15.26 -13.09
C GLU A 296 -10.57 -15.52 -13.31
N LYS A 297 -11.29 -16.02 -12.30
CA LYS A 297 -12.74 -16.26 -12.41
C LYS A 297 -13.51 -14.95 -12.64
N ILE A 298 -13.14 -13.85 -11.99
CA ILE A 298 -13.73 -12.52 -12.24
C ILE A 298 -13.52 -12.09 -13.70
N SER A 299 -12.31 -12.29 -14.24
CA SER A 299 -12.00 -11.93 -15.63
C SER A 299 -12.80 -12.76 -16.65
N GLN A 300 -13.15 -14.01 -16.30
CA GLN A 300 -13.91 -14.93 -17.15
C GLN A 300 -15.43 -14.68 -17.11
N THR A 301 -15.98 -14.22 -15.99
CA THR A 301 -17.44 -14.02 -15.84
C THR A 301 -17.95 -12.70 -16.39
N GLY A 302 -17.11 -11.69 -16.61
CA GLY A 302 -17.49 -10.39 -17.20
C GLY A 302 -18.36 -9.48 -16.31
N ASP A 303 -18.92 -10.00 -15.21
CA ASP A 303 -19.75 -9.26 -14.25
C ASP A 303 -18.91 -8.58 -13.16
N ILE A 304 -18.16 -7.54 -13.53
CA ILE A 304 -17.44 -6.70 -12.56
C ILE A 304 -18.40 -5.63 -12.04
N LYS A 305 -19.00 -5.83 -10.87
CA LYS A 305 -19.56 -4.73 -10.07
C LYS A 305 -18.53 -4.26 -9.05
N GLU A 306 -17.96 -3.10 -9.30
CA GLU A 306 -17.08 -2.42 -8.35
C GLU A 306 -17.86 -1.95 -7.12
N VAL A 307 -17.27 -2.12 -5.92
CA VAL A 307 -17.87 -1.73 -4.62
C VAL A 307 -16.89 -0.91 -3.80
#